data_AF-A0A937Z710-F1
#
_entry.id   AF-A0A937Z710-F1
#
_cell.length_a   1.000
_cell.length_b   1.000
_cell.length_c   1.000
_cell.angle_alpha   90.00
_cell.angle_beta   90.00
_cell.angle_gamma   90.00
#
_symmetry.space_group_name_H-M   'P 1'
#
loop_
_entity.id
_entity.type
_entity.pdbx_description
1 polymer ?
#
loop_
_entity_poly.entity_id
_entity_poly.type
_entity_poly.pdbx_seq_one_letter_code
_entity_poly.pdbx_strand_id
1 'polypeptide(L)' 'MSPRVSDQQEQARAWFETLRDRICLALEAIEGGATFMRKPWARAEGGGGVMSML' A
#
# COMPACT_ATOMS: atom_id res chain seq x y z
N MET A 1 6.63 -23.07 -3.96
CA MET A 1 5.35 -22.34 -4.02
C MET A 1 4.62 -22.77 -5.29
N SER A 2 3.30 -22.99 -5.26
CA SER A 2 2.55 -23.26 -6.49
C SER A 2 2.36 -21.95 -7.29
N PRO A 3 2.48 -21.97 -8.64
CA PRO A 3 2.29 -20.78 -9.47
C PRO A 3 0.97 -20.03 -9.21
N ARG A 4 -0.10 -20.78 -8.91
CA ARG A 4 -1.40 -20.19 -8.56
C ARG A 4 -1.34 -19.33 -7.30
N VAL A 5 -0.55 -19.73 -6.31
CA VAL A 5 -0.45 -19.00 -5.04
C VAL A 5 0.35 -17.72 -5.20
N SER A 6 1.41 -17.71 -6.02
CA SER A 6 2.14 -16.48 -6.34
C SER A 6 1.24 -15.49 -7.08
N ASP A 7 0.48 -15.93 -8.06
CA ASP A 7 -0.42 -15.05 -8.83
C ASP A 7 -1.50 -14.42 -7.93
N GLN A 8 -2.05 -15.20 -7.00
CA GLN A 8 -3.02 -14.70 -6.01
C GLN A 8 -2.39 -13.70 -5.04
N GLN A 9 -1.13 -13.89 -4.64
CA GLN A 9 -0.41 -12.95 -3.79
C GLN A 9 -0.15 -11.62 -4.49
N GLU A 10 0.21 -11.66 -5.78
CA GLU A 10 0.41 -10.45 -6.58
C GLU A 10 -0.90 -9.68 -6.80
N GLN A 11 -1.99 -10.39 -7.09
CA GLN A 11 -3.33 -9.80 -7.18
C GLN A 11 -3.76 -9.15 -5.87
N ALA A 12 -3.55 -9.84 -4.74
CA ALA A 12 -3.85 -9.29 -3.43
C ALA A 12 -3.02 -8.02 -3.14
N ARG A 13 -1.70 -8.06 -3.42
CA ARG A 13 -0.83 -6.88 -3.25
C ARG A 13 -1.35 -5.68 -4.04
N ALA A 14 -1.62 -5.85 -5.33
CA ALA A 14 -2.11 -4.77 -6.19
C ALA A 14 -3.46 -4.21 -5.69
N TRP A 15 -4.36 -5.08 -5.22
CA TRP A 15 -5.64 -4.68 -4.66
C TRP A 15 -5.48 -3.84 -3.38
N PHE A 16 -4.64 -4.27 -2.44
CA PHE A 16 -4.39 -3.53 -1.19
C PHE A 16 -3.69 -2.18 -1.44
N GLU A 17 -2.74 -2.12 -2.37
CA GLU A 17 -2.08 -0.87 -2.76
C GLU A 17 -3.08 0.12 -3.37
N THR A 18 -3.96 -0.36 -4.26
CA THR A 18 -5.04 0.45 -4.85
C THR A 18 -6.02 0.94 -3.79
N LEU A 19 -6.38 0.09 -2.82
CA LEU A 19 -7.26 0.48 -1.71
C LEU A 19 -6.63 1.59 -0.86
N ARG A 20 -5.35 1.44 -0.48
CA ARG A 20 -4.61 2.47 0.26
C ARG A 20 -4.64 3.80 -0.49
N ASP A 21 -4.33 3.79 -1.78
CA ASP A 21 -4.26 5.01 -2.58
C ASP A 21 -5.63 5.70 -2.68
N ARG A 22 -6.72 4.94 -2.82
CA ARG A 22 -8.09 5.47 -2.79
C ARG A 22 -8.45 6.13 -1.45
N ILE A 23 -8.06 5.51 -0.33
CA ILE A 23 -8.31 6.05 1.01
C ILE A 23 -7.51 7.34 1.22
N CYS A 24 -6.22 7.34 0.89
CA CYS A 24 -5.38 8.53 1.01
C CYS A 24 -5.96 9.67 0.17
N LEU A 25 -6.27 9.44 -1.10
CA LEU A 25 -6.83 10.47 -1.98
C LEU A 25 -8.14 11.07 -1.42
N ALA A 26 -9.02 10.23 -0.89
CA ALA A 26 -10.28 10.68 -0.30
C ALA A 26 -10.05 11.57 0.93
N LEU A 27 -9.02 11.27 1.74
CA LEU A 27 -8.67 12.06 2.92
C LEU A 27 -7.93 13.36 2.54
N GLU A 28 -7.04 13.34 1.56
CA GLU A 28 -6.35 14.53 1.02
C GLU A 28 -7.32 15.57 0.47
N ALA A 29 -8.41 15.11 -0.15
CA ALA A 29 -9.48 15.99 -0.63
C ALA A 29 -10.21 16.73 0.51
N ILE A 30 -10.15 16.21 1.74
CA ILE A 30 -10.78 16.80 2.93
C ILE A 30 -9.81 17.76 3.63
N GLU A 31 -8.52 17.44 3.68
CA GLU A 31 -7.51 18.13 4.49
C GLU A 31 -6.91 19.41 3.87
N GLY A 32 -7.63 20.06 2.95
CA GLY A 32 -7.35 21.44 2.54
C GLY A 32 -5.95 21.70 1.97
N GLY A 33 -5.27 20.67 1.45
CA GLY A 33 -3.94 20.76 0.84
C GLY A 33 -2.84 19.92 1.49
N ALA A 34 -3.11 19.24 2.61
CA ALA A 34 -2.17 18.25 3.14
C ALA A 34 -2.16 16.97 2.26
N THR A 35 -0.99 16.32 2.15
CA THR A 35 -0.78 15.11 1.34
C THR A 35 -0.09 14.01 2.14
N PHE A 36 -0.44 12.75 1.87
CA PHE A 36 0.21 11.62 2.53
C PHE A 36 1.63 11.42 2.01
N MET A 37 2.59 11.35 2.93
CA MET A 37 3.95 10.90 2.64
C MET A 37 4.03 9.37 2.66
N ARG A 38 4.50 8.78 1.56
CA ARG A 38 4.78 7.33 1.48
C ARG A 38 6.14 7.00 2.07
N LYS A 39 6.18 6.04 3.01
CA LYS A 39 7.39 5.54 3.65
C LYS A 39 7.51 4.03 3.46
N PRO A 40 8.32 3.56 2.50
CA PRO A 40 8.62 2.14 2.35
C PRO A 40 9.46 1.65 3.53
N TRP A 41 9.24 0.40 3.92
CA TRP A 41 10.04 -0.30 4.92
C TRP A 41 10.17 -1.78 4.58
N ALA A 42 11.23 -2.41 5.08
CA ALA A 42 11.52 -3.83 4.92
C ALA A 42 12.01 -4.42 6.24
N ARG A 43 11.86 -5.74 6.41
CA ARG A 43 12.43 -6.50 7.54
C ARG A 43 13.62 -7.32 7.05
N ALA A 44 14.62 -7.50 7.91
CA ALA A 44 15.80 -8.32 7.61
C ALA A 44 15.43 -9.78 7.26
N GLU A 45 14.45 -10.34 7.97
CA GLU A 45 13.93 -11.71 7.77
C GLU A 45 12.98 -11.83 6.56
N GLY A 46 12.86 -10.77 5.76
CA GLY A 46 11.93 -10.71 4.63
C GLY A 46 10.57 -10.12 4.96
N GLY A 47 9.87 -9.68 3.93
CA GLY A 47 8.65 -8.89 4.03
C GLY A 47 8.92 -7.40 4.22
N GLY A 48 7.84 -6.63 4.22
CA GLY A 48 7.90 -5.17 4.16
C GLY A 48 6.53 -4.56 3.93
N GLY A 49 6.54 -3.27 3.61
CA GLY A 49 5.34 -2.56 3.24
C GLY A 49 5.61 -1.09 2.95
N VAL A 50 4.54 -0.34 2.72
CA VAL A 50 4.59 1.11 2.54
C VAL A 50 3.56 1.73 3.45
N MET A 51 4.03 2.57 4.38
CA MET A 51 3.16 3.40 5.21
C MET A 51 2.78 4.66 4.45
N SER A 52 1.55 5.14 4.60
CA SER A 52 1.14 6.49 4.20
C SER A 52 0.90 7.29 5.47
N MET A 53 1.59 8.41 5.66
CA MET A 53 1.48 9.27 6.85
C MET A 53 1.02 10.67 6.42
N LEU A 54 -0.07 11.16 7.02
CA LEU A 54 -0.58 12.52 6.88
C LEU A 54 -0.30 13.29 8.18
#